data_AF-A0A9E1QPE5-F1
#
_entry.id   AF-A0A9E1QPE5-F1
#
_cell.length_a   1.000
_cell.length_b   1.000
_cell.length_c   1.000
_cell.angle_alpha   90.00
_cell.angle_beta   90.00
_cell.angle_gamma   90.00
#
_symmetry.space_group_name_H-M   'P 1'
#
loop_
_entity.id
_entity.type
_entity.pdbx_description
1 polymer ?
#
loop_
_entity_poly.entity_id
_entity_poly.type
_entity_poly.pdbx_seq_one_letter_code
_entity_poly.pdbx_strand_id
1 'polypeptide(L)' 'MIPFNKPHMTGNELLYIKEAYHNGVLAGDGPFTKKCHQWVESHIRCKKALLTHSCTAALEMAAILIDIQPGDEIIMPSY' A
#
# COMPACT_ATOMS: atom_id res chain seq x y z
N MET A 1 -26.47 -15.51 10.50
CA MET A 1 -25.08 -15.60 10.99
C MET A 1 -24.43 -14.23 10.80
N ILE A 2 -23.85 -13.64 11.84
CA ILE A 2 -23.17 -12.33 11.77
C ILE A 2 -21.67 -12.59 11.51
N PRO A 3 -21.06 -12.06 10.44
CA PRO A 3 -19.65 -12.30 10.14
C PRO A 3 -18.72 -11.48 11.05
N PHE A 4 -17.53 -12.01 11.34
CA PHE A 4 -16.47 -11.29 12.08
C PHE A 4 -15.90 -10.11 11.28
N ASN A 5 -15.67 -10.32 9.98
CA ASN A 5 -15.19 -9.29 9.07
C ASN A 5 -15.93 -9.39 7.74
N LYS A 6 -16.25 -8.23 7.17
CA LYS A 6 -16.73 -8.09 5.80
C LYS A 6 -16.00 -6.91 5.18
N PRO A 7 -15.38 -7.06 4.00
CA PRO A 7 -14.74 -5.94 3.31
C PRO A 7 -15.70 -4.76 3.20
N HIS A 8 -15.23 -3.59 3.63
CA HIS A 8 -16.00 -2.36 3.50
C HIS A 8 -15.86 -1.83 2.08
N MET A 9 -17.00 -1.49 1.47
CA MET A 9 -17.08 -0.88 0.14
C MET A 9 -17.68 0.51 0.30
N THR A 10 -16.96 1.52 -0.15
CA THR A 10 -17.34 2.94 -0.18
C THR A 10 -18.33 3.26 -1.32
N GLY A 11 -18.39 2.43 -2.36
CA GLY A 11 -19.31 2.54 -3.50
C GLY A 11 -18.67 3.00 -4.81
N ASN A 12 -17.45 3.56 -4.77
CA ASN A 12 -16.74 4.03 -5.97
C ASN A 12 -15.75 3.01 -6.56
N GLU A 13 -15.59 1.84 -5.96
CA GLU A 13 -14.55 0.87 -6.32
C GLU A 13 -14.69 0.42 -7.79
N LEU A 14 -15.88 -0.01 -8.19
CA LEU A 14 -16.14 -0.49 -9.54
C LEU A 14 -16.01 0.63 -10.59
N LEU A 15 -16.33 1.87 -10.21
CA LEU A 15 -16.15 3.04 -11.06
C LEU A 15 -14.65 3.27 -11.36
N TYR A 16 -13.81 3.28 -10.32
CA TYR A 16 -12.38 3.51 -10.49
C TYR A 16 -11.65 2.35 -11.17
N ILE A 17 -12.08 1.10 -10.92
CA ILE A 17 -11.58 -0.06 -11.66
C ILE A 17 -11.90 0.07 -13.16
N LYS A 18 -13.12 0.50 -13.50
CA LYS A 18 -13.53 0.74 -14.88
C LYS A 18 -12.73 1.88 -15.53
N GLU A 19 -12.49 2.97 -14.80
CA GLU A 19 -11.64 4.09 -15.26
C GLU A 19 -10.21 3.61 -15.53
N ALA A 20 -9.61 2.82 -14.63
CA ALA A 20 -8.27 2.27 -14.82
C ALA A 20 -8.19 1.40 -16.09
N TYR A 21 -9.21 0.56 -16.31
CA TYR A 21 -9.32 -0.26 -17.51
C TYR A 21 -9.45 0.58 -18.78
N HIS A 22 -10.30 1.61 -18.80
CA HIS A 22 -10.45 2.52 -19.95
C HIS A 22 -9.20 3.35 -20.23
N ASN A 23 -8.44 3.71 -19.20
CA ASN A 23 -7.15 4.39 -19.36
C ASN A 23 -6.06 3.46 -19.95
N GLY A 24 -6.30 2.16 -20.04
CA GLY A 24 -5.34 1.18 -20.55
C GLY A 24 -4.13 0.94 -19.63
N VAL A 25 -4.19 1.40 -18.37
CA VAL A 25 -3.09 1.29 -17.41
C VAL A 25 -3.56 0.57 -16.16
N LEU A 26 -3.25 -0.73 -16.10
CA LEU A 26 -3.54 -1.60 -14.95
C LEU A 26 -2.27 -1.99 -14.16
N ALA A 27 -1.09 -1.69 -14.69
CA ALA A 27 0.18 -1.96 -14.04
C ALA A 27 0.47 -0.96 -12.90
N GLY A 28 1.52 -1.25 -12.13
CA GLY A 28 2.04 -0.36 -11.10
C GLY A 28 2.40 1.03 -11.64
N ASP A 29 2.55 2.00 -10.73
CA ASP A 29 2.91 3.40 -11.04
C ASP A 29 1.99 4.14 -12.04
N GLY A 30 0.79 3.60 -12.27
CA GLY A 30 -0.27 4.24 -13.03
C GLY A 30 -0.90 5.44 -12.32
N PRO A 31 -1.90 6.08 -12.96
CA PRO A 31 -2.56 7.28 -12.43
C PRO A 31 -3.14 7.10 -11.01
N PHE A 32 -3.78 5.95 -10.74
CA PHE A 32 -4.34 5.67 -9.42
C PHE A 32 -3.26 5.45 -8.36
N THR A 33 -2.15 4.80 -8.69
CA THR A 33 -1.00 4.67 -7.79
C THR A 33 -0.49 6.04 -7.37
N LYS A 34 -0.32 6.97 -8.33
CA LYS A 34 0.13 8.35 -8.05
C LYS A 34 -0.86 9.13 -7.21
N LYS A 35 -2.17 9.02 -7.50
CA LYS A 35 -3.24 9.64 -6.69
C LYS A 35 -3.18 9.14 -5.24
N CYS A 36 -3.02 7.83 -5.05
CA CYS A 36 -2.88 7.24 -3.73
C CYS A 36 -1.60 7.68 -3.01
N HIS A 37 -0.44 7.74 -3.70
CA HIS A 37 0.80 8.26 -3.10
C HIS A 37 0.60 9.68 -2.56
N GLN A 38 0.09 10.59 -3.38
CA GLN A 38 -0.15 11.98 -3.00
C GLN A 38 -1.13 12.10 -1.83
N TRP A 39 -2.22 11.33 -1.86
CA TRP A 39 -3.19 11.33 -0.78
C TRP A 39 -2.55 10.85 0.53
N VAL A 40 -1.82 9.73 0.53
CA VAL A 40 -1.15 9.20 1.72
C VAL A 40 -0.09 10.17 2.24
N GLU A 41 0.74 10.74 1.35
CA GLU A 41 1.76 11.74 1.69
C GLU A 41 1.14 12.94 2.42
N SER A 42 0.04 13.47 1.89
CA SER A 42 -0.65 14.61 2.50
C SER A 42 -1.38 14.26 3.81
N HIS A 43 -2.03 13.09 3.87
CA HIS A 43 -2.88 12.70 4.99
C HIS A 43 -2.07 12.23 6.21
N ILE A 44 -0.99 11.47 5.98
CA ILE A 44 -0.09 10.97 7.03
C ILE A 44 1.06 11.95 7.30
N ARG A 45 1.27 12.95 6.42
CA ARG A 45 2.37 13.93 6.49
C ARG A 45 3.74 13.28 6.41
N CYS A 46 3.90 12.28 5.54
CA CYS A 46 5.19 11.66 5.25
C CYS A 46 5.84 12.28 4.01
N LYS A 47 7.18 12.19 3.92
CA LYS A 47 7.93 12.73 2.77
C LYS A 47 7.63 11.99 1.45
N LYS A 48 7.38 10.69 1.55
CA LYS A 48 7.12 9.82 0.40
C LYS A 48 6.26 8.64 0.81
N ALA A 49 5.27 8.30 0.00
CA ALA A 49 4.53 7.05 0.08
C ALA A 49 4.80 6.19 -1.17
N LEU A 50 4.96 4.89 -0.96
CA LEU A 50 5.15 3.89 -2.00
C LEU A 50 4.16 2.76 -1.76
N LEU A 51 3.38 2.41 -2.79
CA LEU A 51 2.40 1.33 -2.69
C LEU A 51 3.07 0.01 -3.05
N THR A 52 2.90 -0.97 -2.18
CA THR A 52 3.28 -2.37 -2.40
C THR A 52 2.04 -3.24 -2.52
N HIS A 53 2.19 -4.47 -3.01
CA HIS A 53 1.09 -5.42 -3.14
C HIS A 53 0.68 -6.06 -1.80
N SER A 54 1.46 -5.89 -0.74
CA SER A 54 1.18 -6.39 0.62
C SER A 54 1.99 -5.62 1.67
N CYS A 55 1.54 -5.67 2.93
CA CYS A 55 2.28 -5.11 4.06
C CYS A 55 3.61 -5.86 4.30
N THR A 56 3.64 -7.18 4.10
CA THR A 56 4.86 -7.99 4.19
C THR A 56 5.93 -7.50 3.21
N ALA A 57 5.57 -7.28 1.94
CA ALA A 57 6.50 -6.75 0.95
C ALA A 57 7.00 -5.33 1.29
N ALA A 58 6.16 -4.51 1.96
CA ALA A 58 6.60 -3.20 2.44
C ALA A 58 7.65 -3.32 3.56
N LEU A 59 7.48 -4.26 4.50
CA LEU A 59 8.45 -4.52 5.56
C LEU A 59 9.76 -5.09 5.01
N GLU A 60 9.70 -6.03 4.06
CA GLU A 60 10.87 -6.57 3.37
C GLU A 60 11.63 -5.46 2.62
N MET A 61 10.92 -4.61 1.88
CA MET A 61 11.51 -3.46 1.20
C MET A 61 12.15 -2.49 2.20
N ALA A 62 11.53 -2.24 3.35
CA ALA A 62 12.09 -1.38 4.39
C ALA A 62 13.37 -1.98 4.99
N ALA A 63 13.41 -3.29 5.24
CA ALA A 63 14.60 -3.99 5.73
C ALA A 63 15.78 -3.92 4.74
N ILE A 64 15.50 -4.07 3.44
CA ILE A 64 16.50 -3.87 2.38
C ILE A 64 16.97 -2.41 2.34
N LEU A 65 16.06 -1.45 2.46
CA LEU A 65 16.37 -0.02 2.36
C LEU A 65 17.30 0.47 3.49
N ILE A 66 17.15 -0.08 4.70
CA ILE A 66 18.02 0.24 5.83
C ILE A 66 19.31 -0.60 5.84
N ASP A 67 19.50 -1.47 4.84
CA ASP A 67 20.68 -2.31 4.63
C ASP A 67 21.04 -3.20 5.84
N ILE A 68 20.02 -3.86 6.42
CA ILE A 68 20.19 -4.74 7.59
C ILE A 68 21.15 -5.90 7.27
N GLN A 69 22.10 -6.16 8.18
CA GLN A 69 23.13 -7.18 8.04
C GLN A 69 23.01 -8.31 9.08
N PRO A 70 23.63 -9.48 8.82
CA PRO A 70 23.74 -10.52 9.85
C PRO A 70 24.41 -10.00 11.13
N GLY A 71 23.71 -10.12 12.25
CA GLY A 71 24.16 -9.63 13.56
C GLY A 71 23.48 -8.35 14.02
N ASP A 72 22.78 -7.63 13.14
CA ASP A 72 21.97 -6.47 13.53
C ASP A 72 20.71 -6.90 14.29
N GLU A 73 20.25 -6.03 15.20
CA GLU A 73 19.09 -6.30 16.06
C GLU A 73 17.88 -5.43 15.66
N ILE A 74 16.70 -6.04 15.58
CA ILE A 74 15.41 -5.36 15.35
C ILE A 74 14.49 -5.66 16.53
N ILE A 75 14.09 -4.62 17.27
CA ILE A 75 13.13 -4.73 18.36
C ILE A 75 11.72 -4.80 17.77
N MET A 76 10.98 -5.85 18.11
CA MET A 76 9.58 -6.05 17.71
C MET A 76 8.75 -6.58 18.90
N PRO A 77 7.44 -6.32 18.93
CA PRO A 77 6.56 -6.96 19.91
C PRO A 77 6.52 -8.48 19.70
N SER A 78 6.33 -9.25 20.77
CA SER A 78 6.20 -10.71 20.70
C SER A 78 4.80 -11.20 20.33
N TYR A 79 3.84 -10.28 20.16
CA TYR A 79 2.46 -10.55 19.77
C TYR A 79 1.99 -9.52 18.74
#